data_AF-A0A0D0C036-F1
#
_entry.id   AF-A0A0D0C036-F1
#
_cell.length_a   1.000
_cell.length_b   1.000
_cell.length_c   1.000
_cell.angle_alpha   90.00
_cell.angle_beta   90.00
_cell.angle_gamma   90.00
#
_symmetry.space_group_name_H-M   'P 1'
#
loop_
_entity.id
_entity.type
_entity.pdbx_description
1 polymer ?
#
loop_
_entity_poly.entity_id
_entity_poly.type
_entity_poly.pdbx_seq_one_letter_code
_entity_poly.pdbx_strand_id
1 'polypeptide(L)'
;MASFALDPSANSFRQVTQHAVSCVEELTRKIIIHDNEPIFEQLRRGTFVTSFSRLSEVDPLYEDSSSRLVEYDYNIAQLEEALGKLKNTRDSFKHSIDAVKSLCAPVRRLPEDVLIEIFAIYADLVGNRWSDNYSLTLYASQLPGQVPCIFSPYLELSWICSYWRKVVFERPTFWSSFSLAFSAPPNAERETELNALLSDCLSRSKDTPLDLHSQ
;
A
#
# COMPACT_ATOMS: atom_id res chain seq x y z
N MET A 1 13.49 38.10 -1.03
CA MET A 1 12.48 38.01 -2.12
C MET A 1 13.00 37.03 -3.15
N ALA A 2 12.62 35.76 -3.05
CA ALA A 2 12.98 34.75 -4.06
C ALA A 2 11.91 34.78 -5.16
N SER A 3 12.29 35.19 -6.35
CA SER A 3 11.48 35.06 -7.56
C SER A 3 11.28 33.57 -7.84
N PHE A 4 10.06 33.08 -7.64
CA PHE A 4 9.65 31.78 -8.16
C PHE A 4 9.51 31.92 -9.67
N ALA A 5 10.61 31.67 -10.40
CA ALA A 5 10.55 31.42 -11.82
C ALA A 5 9.63 30.21 -12.03
N LEU A 6 8.43 30.45 -12.57
CA LEU A 6 7.51 29.39 -13.00
C LEU A 6 8.25 28.48 -13.98
N ASP A 7 8.37 27.20 -13.60
CA ASP A 7 9.05 26.19 -14.39
C ASP A 7 8.43 26.14 -15.82
N PRO A 8 9.22 26.36 -16.89
CA PRO A 8 8.75 26.26 -18.27
C PRO A 8 8.08 24.90 -18.56
N SER A 9 8.45 23.84 -17.82
CA SER A 9 7.87 22.51 -17.95
C SER A 9 6.39 22.46 -17.55
N ALA A 10 5.98 23.24 -16.54
CA ALA A 10 4.60 23.27 -16.05
C ALA A 10 3.64 23.91 -17.04
N ASN A 11 4.11 24.95 -17.76
CA ASN A 11 3.37 25.56 -18.86
C ASN A 11 3.22 24.59 -20.04
N SER A 12 4.25 23.78 -20.33
CA SER A 12 4.20 22.74 -21.36
C SER A 12 3.20 21.63 -21.01
N PHE A 13 3.21 21.12 -19.76
CA PHE A 13 2.31 20.04 -19.35
C PHE A 13 0.83 20.47 -19.39
N ARG A 14 0.54 21.70 -18.93
CA ARG A 14 -0.81 22.26 -18.96
C ARG A 14 -1.34 22.40 -20.39
N GLN A 15 -0.51 22.87 -21.33
CA GLN A 15 -0.89 23.00 -22.74
C GLN A 15 -1.20 21.64 -23.37
N VAL A 16 -0.33 20.64 -23.14
CA VAL A 16 -0.57 19.26 -23.62
C VAL A 16 -1.83 18.66 -23.02
N THR A 17 -2.10 18.91 -21.73
CA THR A 17 -3.32 18.45 -21.07
C THR A 17 -4.57 19.07 -21.69
N GLN A 18 -4.55 20.38 -21.96
CA GLN A 18 -5.66 21.07 -22.61
C GLN A 18 -5.93 20.53 -24.02
N HIS A 19 -4.88 20.27 -24.78
CA HIS A 19 -5.01 19.63 -26.09
C HIS A 19 -5.63 18.24 -25.99
N ALA A 20 -5.15 17.40 -25.06
CA ALA A 20 -5.69 16.06 -24.85
C ALA A 20 -7.19 16.09 -24.45
N VAL A 21 -7.60 17.01 -23.57
CA VAL A 21 -9.00 17.21 -23.20
C VAL A 21 -9.84 17.60 -24.41
N SER A 22 -9.36 18.53 -25.23
CA SER A 22 -10.05 18.94 -26.47
C SER A 22 -10.21 17.77 -27.46
N CYS A 23 -9.21 16.90 -27.59
CA CYS A 23 -9.32 15.68 -28.39
C CYS A 23 -10.40 14.73 -27.87
N VAL A 24 -10.51 14.56 -26.55
CA VAL A 24 -11.56 13.72 -25.95
C VAL A 24 -12.95 14.30 -26.22
N GLU A 25 -13.13 15.62 -26.10
CA GLU A 25 -14.40 16.28 -26.44
C GLU A 25 -14.78 16.11 -27.92
N GLU A 26 -13.79 16.13 -28.81
CA GLU A 26 -13.99 15.85 -30.23
C GLU A 26 -14.43 14.40 -30.47
N LEU A 27 -13.82 13.43 -29.78
CA LEU A 27 -14.23 12.03 -29.83
C LEU A 27 -15.67 11.85 -29.33
N THR A 28 -16.04 12.52 -28.23
CA THR A 28 -17.42 12.48 -27.72
C THR A 28 -18.42 12.99 -28.76
N ARG A 29 -18.08 14.05 -29.49
CA ARG A 29 -18.94 14.59 -30.57
C ARG A 29 -19.13 13.64 -31.75
N LYS A 30 -18.21 12.68 -31.95
CA LYS A 30 -18.32 11.67 -33.02
C LYS A 30 -19.22 10.49 -32.66
N ILE A 31 -19.55 10.30 -31.38
CA ILE A 31 -20.48 9.25 -30.95
C ILE A 31 -21.90 9.69 -31.34
N ILE A 32 -22.48 9.00 -32.32
CA ILE A 32 -23.85 9.27 -32.79
C ILE A 32 -24.83 8.76 -31.74
N ILE A 33 -25.67 9.67 -31.22
CA ILE A 33 -26.77 9.34 -30.32
C ILE A 33 -28.02 9.13 -31.18
N HIS A 34 -28.52 7.91 -31.21
CA HIS A 34 -29.77 7.58 -31.89
C HIS A 34 -30.98 7.91 -31.00
N ASP A 35 -32.03 8.49 -31.61
CA ASP A 35 -33.32 8.64 -30.94
C ASP A 35 -34.01 7.29 -30.86
N ASN A 36 -34.20 6.80 -29.63
CA ASN A 36 -34.80 5.51 -29.35
C ASN A 36 -36.33 5.59 -29.19
N GLU A 37 -36.93 6.78 -29.22
CA GLU A 37 -38.37 6.95 -29.03
C GLU A 37 -39.24 6.14 -30.02
N PRO A 38 -38.90 6.04 -31.33
CA PRO A 38 -39.64 5.20 -32.27
C PRO A 38 -39.58 3.71 -31.92
N ILE A 39 -38.47 3.24 -31.35
CA ILE A 39 -38.28 1.86 -30.92
C ILE A 39 -39.12 1.61 -29.67
N PHE A 40 -39.10 2.53 -28.71
CA PHE A 40 -39.90 2.44 -27.48
C PHE A 40 -41.41 2.49 -27.74
N GLU A 41 -41.86 3.29 -28.72
CA GLU A 41 -43.26 3.32 -29.17
C GLU A 41 -43.70 1.98 -29.77
N GLN A 42 -42.87 1.32 -30.58
CA GLN A 42 -43.19 0.01 -31.14
C GLN A 42 -43.27 -1.07 -30.05
N LEU A 43 -42.36 -1.04 -29.08
CA LEU A 43 -42.41 -1.95 -27.92
C LEU A 43 -43.66 -1.74 -27.08
N ARG A 44 -44.04 -0.48 -26.80
CA ARG A 44 -45.26 -0.14 -26.05
C ARG A 44 -46.54 -0.59 -26.74
N ARG A 45 -46.56 -0.63 -28.07
CA ARG A 45 -47.68 -1.15 -28.88
C ARG A 45 -47.73 -2.68 -28.96
N GLY A 46 -46.79 -3.39 -28.32
CA GLY A 46 -46.70 -4.85 -28.39
C GLY A 46 -46.35 -5.37 -29.79
N THR A 47 -45.70 -4.53 -30.61
CA THR A 47 -45.28 -4.94 -31.96
C THR A 47 -43.96 -5.67 -31.83
N PHE A 48 -44.01 -7.00 -31.88
CA PHE A 48 -42.83 -7.84 -31.93
C PHE A 48 -42.51 -8.18 -33.39
N VAL A 49 -41.22 -8.21 -33.75
CA VAL A 49 -40.80 -8.70 -35.07
C VAL A 49 -41.09 -10.19 -35.12
N THR A 50 -42.23 -10.56 -35.72
CA THR A 50 -42.71 -11.94 -35.82
C THR A 50 -42.32 -12.64 -37.10
N SER A 51 -41.74 -11.93 -38.08
CA SER A 51 -41.27 -12.51 -39.34
C SER A 51 -39.74 -12.48 -39.46
N PHE A 52 -39.17 -13.68 -39.58
CA PHE A 52 -37.75 -13.92 -39.85
C PHE A 52 -37.25 -13.19 -41.11
N SER A 53 -38.16 -12.83 -42.03
CA SER A 53 -37.90 -12.14 -43.30
C SER A 53 -37.61 -10.63 -43.16
N ARG A 54 -38.04 -9.98 -42.06
CA ARG A 54 -37.69 -8.57 -41.77
C ARG A 54 -36.42 -8.42 -40.94
N LEU A 55 -35.88 -9.53 -40.42
CA LEU A 55 -34.60 -9.52 -39.71
C LEU A 55 -33.42 -9.22 -40.66
N SER A 56 -33.52 -9.53 -41.96
CA SER A 56 -32.42 -9.29 -42.90
C SER A 56 -32.21 -7.81 -43.29
N GLU A 57 -33.21 -6.95 -43.13
CA GLU A 57 -33.07 -5.49 -43.29
C GLU A 57 -32.66 -4.79 -41.98
N VAL A 58 -32.93 -5.43 -40.84
CA VAL A 58 -32.48 -4.98 -39.50
C VAL A 58 -31.04 -5.44 -39.22
N ASP A 59 -30.60 -6.54 -39.83
CA ASP A 59 -29.26 -7.15 -39.71
C ASP A 59 -28.12 -6.17 -40.03
N PRO A 60 -28.07 -5.52 -41.22
CA PRO A 60 -26.92 -4.69 -41.59
C PRO A 60 -26.80 -3.41 -40.77
N LEU A 61 -27.92 -2.82 -40.33
CA LEU A 61 -27.92 -1.64 -39.47
C LEU A 61 -27.50 -2.00 -38.03
N TYR A 62 -27.95 -3.16 -37.55
CA TYR A 62 -27.58 -3.69 -36.24
C TYR A 62 -26.11 -4.11 -36.20
N GLU A 63 -25.62 -4.75 -37.26
CA GLU A 63 -24.23 -5.20 -37.41
C GLU A 63 -23.26 -4.00 -37.58
N ASP A 64 -23.66 -2.95 -38.30
CA ASP A 64 -22.94 -1.67 -38.35
C ASP A 64 -22.87 -0.99 -36.98
N SER A 65 -24.00 -0.90 -36.28
CA SER A 65 -24.07 -0.27 -34.95
C SER A 65 -23.25 -1.04 -33.90
N SER A 66 -23.31 -2.37 -33.93
CA SER A 66 -22.53 -3.26 -33.08
C SER A 66 -21.02 -3.11 -33.35
N SER A 67 -20.62 -3.08 -34.62
CA SER A 67 -19.23 -2.88 -35.02
C SER A 67 -18.67 -1.54 -34.54
N ARG A 68 -19.46 -0.47 -34.64
CA ARG A 68 -19.08 0.87 -34.14
C ARG A 68 -18.98 0.93 -32.62
N LEU A 69 -19.84 0.21 -31.90
CA LEU A 69 -19.74 0.11 -30.44
C LEU A 69 -18.43 -0.55 -30.00
N VAL A 70 -18.05 -1.65 -30.66
CA VAL A 70 -16.74 -2.31 -30.41
C VAL A 70 -15.58 -1.36 -30.69
N GLU A 71 -15.66 -0.56 -31.75
CA GLU A 71 -14.65 0.46 -32.05
C GLU A 71 -14.57 1.53 -30.96
N TYR A 72 -15.71 2.01 -30.45
CA TYR A 72 -15.73 2.98 -29.36
C TYR A 72 -15.14 2.40 -28.07
N ASP A 73 -15.53 1.18 -27.69
CA ASP A 73 -15.01 0.51 -26.50
C ASP A 73 -13.49 0.31 -26.60
N TYR A 74 -13.00 -0.06 -27.78
CA TYR A 74 -11.56 -0.17 -28.03
C TYR A 74 -10.84 1.18 -27.82
N ASN A 75 -11.36 2.27 -28.39
CA ASN A 75 -10.77 3.59 -28.24
C ASN A 75 -10.83 4.10 -26.78
N ILE A 76 -11.91 3.82 -26.06
CA ILE A 76 -12.04 4.14 -24.63
C ILE A 76 -10.99 3.38 -23.83
N ALA A 77 -10.83 2.07 -24.06
CA ALA A 77 -9.83 1.26 -23.37
C ALA A 77 -8.40 1.78 -23.59
N GLN A 78 -8.08 2.21 -24.83
CA GLN A 78 -6.78 2.81 -25.15
C GLN A 78 -6.54 4.13 -24.38
N LEU A 79 -7.57 4.98 -24.26
CA LEU A 79 -7.50 6.23 -23.49
C LEU A 79 -7.35 5.96 -21.98
N GLU A 80 -8.07 4.98 -21.45
CA GLU A 80 -7.97 4.56 -20.06
C GLU A 80 -6.58 4.01 -19.74
N GLU A 81 -5.99 3.21 -20.63
CA GLU A 81 -4.62 2.71 -20.48
C GLU A 81 -3.61 3.87 -20.45
N ALA A 82 -3.73 4.83 -21.38
CA ALA A 82 -2.87 6.01 -21.42
C ALA A 82 -3.01 6.86 -20.14
N LEU A 83 -4.23 7.05 -19.64
CA LEU A 83 -4.48 7.74 -18.37
C LEU A 83 -3.89 6.97 -17.19
N GLY A 84 -3.97 5.64 -17.20
CA GLY A 84 -3.34 4.75 -16.22
C GLY A 84 -1.82 4.96 -16.17
N LYS A 85 -1.15 4.96 -17.32
CA LYS A 85 0.30 5.24 -17.42
C LYS A 85 0.67 6.60 -16.85
N LEU A 86 -0.13 7.63 -17.13
CA LEU A 86 0.09 8.98 -16.60
C LEU A 86 -0.06 9.03 -15.07
N LYS A 87 -1.11 8.39 -14.52
CA LYS A 87 -1.31 8.29 -13.06
C LYS A 87 -0.14 7.58 -12.38
N ASN A 88 0.28 6.44 -12.92
CA ASN A 88 1.42 5.66 -12.38
C ASN A 88 2.72 6.47 -12.39
N THR A 89 2.97 7.23 -13.46
CA THR A 89 4.14 8.11 -13.57
C THR A 89 4.10 9.21 -12.51
N ARG A 90 2.94 9.87 -12.34
CA ARG A 90 2.73 10.89 -11.30
C ARG A 90 2.91 10.33 -9.90
N ASP A 91 2.40 9.13 -9.62
CA ASP A 91 2.53 8.50 -8.31
C ASP A 91 3.98 8.08 -8.01
N SER A 92 4.72 7.62 -9.02
CA SER A 92 6.17 7.35 -8.91
C SER A 92 6.97 8.62 -8.60
N PHE A 93 6.62 9.73 -9.25
CA PHE A 93 7.24 11.04 -8.96
C PHE A 93 6.89 11.54 -7.56
N LYS A 94 5.62 11.41 -7.14
CA LYS A 94 5.19 11.72 -5.77
C LYS A 94 5.95 10.90 -4.74
N HIS A 95 6.11 9.59 -4.97
CA HIS A 95 6.89 8.72 -4.09
C HIS A 95 8.34 9.20 -3.96
N SER A 96 8.95 9.66 -5.05
CA SER A 96 10.30 10.24 -5.05
C SER A 96 10.37 11.51 -4.19
N ILE A 97 9.36 12.40 -4.29
CA ILE A 97 9.26 13.58 -3.42
C ILE A 97 9.10 13.18 -1.95
N ASP A 98 8.24 12.20 -1.66
CA ASP A 98 7.99 11.76 -0.30
C ASP A 98 9.23 11.09 0.32
N ALA A 99 10.04 10.39 -0.48
CA ALA A 99 11.34 9.88 -0.05
C ALA A 99 12.31 11.01 0.33
N VAL A 100 12.40 12.07 -0.49
CA VAL A 100 13.22 13.26 -0.16
C VAL A 100 12.70 13.94 1.10
N LYS A 101 11.38 14.09 1.27
CA LYS A 101 10.79 14.62 2.51
C LYS A 101 11.13 13.74 3.72
N SER A 102 11.14 12.42 3.56
CA SER A 102 11.53 11.48 4.62
C SER A 102 12.99 11.69 5.05
N LEU A 103 13.90 12.02 4.13
CA LEU A 103 15.29 12.39 4.49
C LEU A 103 15.33 13.67 5.34
N CYS A 104 14.40 14.59 5.13
CA CYS A 104 14.26 15.81 5.91
C CYS A 104 13.41 15.65 7.18
N ALA A 105 12.92 14.45 7.48
CA ALA A 105 12.05 14.22 8.63
C ALA A 105 12.77 14.63 9.94
N PRO A 106 12.11 15.40 10.83
CA PRO A 106 12.72 15.87 12.08
C PRO A 106 13.31 14.75 12.93
N VAL A 107 12.68 13.58 12.92
CA VAL A 107 13.11 12.40 13.68
C VAL A 107 14.53 11.91 13.32
N ARG A 108 15.02 12.20 12.10
CA ARG A 108 16.39 11.88 11.67
C ARG A 108 17.44 12.86 12.17
N ARG A 109 17.02 14.00 12.73
CA ARG A 109 17.89 15.05 13.28
C ARG A 109 17.88 15.06 14.82
N LEU A 110 17.12 14.15 15.43
CA LEU A 110 17.07 14.06 16.87
C LEU A 110 18.41 13.53 17.41
N PRO A 111 18.89 14.11 18.52
CA PRO A 111 19.94 13.50 19.33
C PRO A 111 19.59 12.06 19.73
N GLU A 112 20.62 11.26 19.95
CA GLU A 112 20.49 9.84 20.27
C GLU A 112 19.70 9.60 21.57
N ASP A 113 19.95 10.40 22.60
CA ASP A 113 19.25 10.36 23.89
C ASP A 113 17.74 10.60 23.74
N VAL A 114 17.35 11.55 22.88
CA VAL A 114 15.93 11.81 22.58
C VAL A 114 15.30 10.64 21.84
N LEU A 115 16.01 10.02 20.90
CA LEU A 115 15.53 8.82 20.20
C LEU A 115 15.33 7.64 21.15
N ILE A 116 16.25 7.46 22.09
CA ILE A 116 16.18 6.40 23.09
C ILE A 116 14.95 6.56 23.99
N GLU A 117 14.64 7.79 24.40
CA GLU A 117 13.43 8.09 25.15
C GLU A 117 12.17 7.79 24.33
N ILE A 118 12.14 8.20 23.05
CA ILE A 118 11.04 7.89 22.14
C ILE A 118 10.87 6.37 21.97
N PHE A 119 11.96 5.61 21.88
CA PHE A 119 11.93 4.16 21.74
C PHE A 119 11.41 3.48 23.00
N ALA A 120 11.79 3.96 24.18
CA ALA A 120 11.26 3.47 25.45
C ALA A 120 9.75 3.73 25.56
N ILE A 121 9.30 4.96 25.26
CA ILE A 121 7.87 5.30 25.23
C ILE A 121 7.11 4.43 24.21
N TYR A 122 7.68 4.21 23.03
CA TYR A 122 7.09 3.33 22.02
C TYR A 122 6.96 1.89 22.56
N ALA A 123 8.02 1.35 23.16
CA ALA A 123 8.02 0.02 23.73
C ALA A 123 6.93 -0.14 24.81
N ASP A 124 6.78 0.84 25.70
CA ASP A 124 5.72 0.84 26.71
C ASP A 124 4.32 0.91 26.06
N LEU A 125 4.11 1.78 25.08
CA LEU A 125 2.82 1.93 24.41
C LEU A 125 2.40 0.68 23.64
N VAL A 126 3.36 -0.02 23.02
CA VAL A 126 3.09 -1.24 22.27
C VAL A 126 3.01 -2.47 23.20
N GLY A 127 3.85 -2.55 24.23
CA GLY A 127 3.82 -3.60 25.24
C GLY A 127 2.48 -3.68 25.98
N ASN A 128 1.90 -2.51 26.30
CA ASN A 128 0.57 -2.43 26.91
C ASN A 128 -0.55 -3.05 26.03
N ARG A 129 -0.39 -3.13 24.70
CA ARG A 129 -1.37 -3.83 23.83
C ARG A 129 -1.32 -5.35 23.97
N TRP A 130 -0.17 -5.90 24.37
CA TRP A 130 0.04 -7.33 24.56
C TRP A 130 0.09 -7.74 26.04
N SER A 131 -0.35 -6.85 26.94
CA SER A 131 -0.41 -7.06 28.40
C SER A 131 0.96 -7.19 29.10
N ASP A 132 2.06 -6.88 28.40
CA ASP A 132 3.42 -7.20 28.81
C ASP A 132 4.40 -6.10 28.33
N ASN A 133 4.97 -5.32 29.26
CA ASN A 133 5.93 -4.23 28.95
C ASN A 133 7.38 -4.73 28.92
N TYR A 134 7.63 -5.83 28.20
CA TYR A 134 8.96 -6.45 28.11
C TYR A 134 9.63 -6.11 26.77
N SER A 135 10.96 -6.10 26.77
CA SER A 135 11.76 -5.79 25.57
C SER A 135 11.69 -6.87 24.49
N LEU A 136 11.40 -8.10 24.89
CA LEU A 136 11.10 -9.24 24.04
C LEU A 136 9.99 -10.07 24.69
N THR A 137 8.93 -10.34 23.94
CA THR A 137 7.82 -11.21 24.34
C THR A 137 7.77 -12.40 23.39
N LEU A 138 7.74 -13.60 23.98
CA LEU A 138 7.70 -14.87 23.27
C LEU A 138 6.45 -15.62 23.68
N TYR A 139 5.56 -15.88 22.71
CA TYR A 139 4.33 -16.64 22.91
C TYR A 139 4.30 -17.85 22.00
N ALA A 140 4.26 -19.05 22.58
CA ALA A 140 4.08 -20.31 21.86
C ALA A 140 2.72 -20.93 22.18
N SER A 141 1.84 -21.05 21.18
CA SER A 141 0.49 -21.63 21.29
C SER A 141 0.43 -23.12 20.91
N GLN A 142 -0.53 -23.85 21.49
CA GLN A 142 -0.75 -25.29 21.31
C GLN A 142 -1.40 -25.70 19.97
N LEU A 143 -1.92 -24.77 19.16
CA LEU A 143 -2.69 -25.14 17.97
C LEU A 143 -1.77 -25.61 16.82
N PRO A 144 -2.05 -26.78 16.20
CA PRO A 144 -1.29 -27.24 15.06
C PRO A 144 -1.36 -26.23 13.91
N GLY A 145 -0.19 -25.76 13.47
CA GLY A 145 -0.06 -24.76 12.40
C GLY A 145 0.08 -23.31 12.87
N GLN A 146 0.00 -23.03 14.17
CA GLN A 146 0.21 -21.66 14.69
C GLN A 146 1.70 -21.40 14.94
N VAL A 147 2.20 -20.29 14.37
CA VAL A 147 3.60 -19.87 14.45
C VAL A 147 3.85 -19.20 15.81
N PRO A 148 4.97 -19.48 16.51
CA PRO A 148 5.35 -18.73 17.71
C PRO A 148 5.35 -17.23 17.41
N CYS A 149 4.69 -16.45 18.25
CA CYS A 149 4.71 -15.00 18.12
C CYS A 149 5.95 -14.48 18.84
N ILE A 150 6.86 -13.89 18.06
CA ILE A 150 8.03 -13.18 18.57
C ILE A 150 7.72 -11.71 18.41
N PHE A 151 7.62 -11.00 19.53
CA PHE A 151 7.41 -9.57 19.52
C PHE A 151 8.55 -8.86 20.24
N SER A 152 9.16 -7.89 19.58
CA SER A 152 10.09 -6.96 20.22
C SER A 152 9.92 -5.57 19.58
N PRO A 153 9.52 -4.55 20.36
CA PRO A 153 9.36 -3.20 19.84
C PRO A 153 10.70 -2.64 19.33
N TYR A 154 11.80 -3.03 19.98
CA TYR A 154 13.14 -2.58 19.60
C TYR A 154 13.61 -3.22 18.28
N LEU A 155 13.29 -4.50 18.04
CA LEU A 155 13.56 -5.12 16.74
C LEU A 155 12.79 -4.41 15.63
N GLU A 156 11.51 -4.08 15.80
CA GLU A 156 10.72 -3.32 14.83
C GLU A 156 11.39 -1.98 14.48
N LEU A 157 11.82 -1.23 15.51
CA LEU A 157 12.51 0.04 15.34
C LEU A 157 13.85 -0.10 14.58
N SER A 158 14.54 -1.24 14.75
CA SER A 158 15.81 -1.53 14.08
C SER A 158 15.68 -1.74 12.55
N TRP A 159 14.47 -1.97 12.04
CA TRP A 159 14.20 -2.12 10.61
C TRP A 159 14.03 -0.79 9.87
N ILE A 160 13.83 0.32 10.59
CA ILE A 160 13.49 1.62 9.99
C ILE A 160 14.68 2.23 9.24
N CYS A 161 15.86 2.28 9.87
CA CYS A 161 17.09 2.71 9.22
C CYS A 161 18.34 2.23 9.96
N SER A 162 19.51 2.34 9.31
CA SER A 162 20.80 1.94 9.90
C SER A 162 21.15 2.71 11.17
N TYR A 163 20.78 4.00 11.27
CA TYR A 163 21.02 4.79 12.47
C TYR A 163 20.19 4.28 13.66
N TRP A 164 18.89 4.03 13.46
CA TRP A 164 18.02 3.49 14.52
C TRP A 164 18.46 2.10 14.95
N ARG A 165 18.86 1.26 13.99
CA ARG A 165 19.45 -0.05 14.27
C ARG A 165 20.68 0.06 15.17
N LYS A 166 21.57 1.00 14.87
CA LYS A 166 22.77 1.25 15.68
C LYS A 166 22.37 1.63 17.11
N VAL A 167 21.51 2.64 17.27
CA VAL A 167 21.02 3.11 18.58
C VAL A 167 20.38 1.98 19.38
N VAL A 168 19.52 1.20 18.74
CA VAL A 168 18.84 0.06 19.36
C VAL A 168 19.82 -1.03 19.81
N PHE A 169 20.80 -1.38 18.98
CA PHE A 169 21.75 -2.46 19.28
C PHE A 169 22.88 -2.06 20.23
N GLU A 170 23.22 -0.79 20.31
CA GLU A 170 24.25 -0.31 21.24
C GLU A 170 23.75 -0.15 22.67
N ARG A 171 22.43 -0.13 22.88
CA ARG A 171 21.80 0.11 24.17
C ARG A 171 21.44 -1.20 24.88
N PRO A 172 22.20 -1.63 25.91
CA PRO A 172 22.00 -2.95 26.52
C PRO A 172 20.68 -3.09 27.29
N THR A 173 20.15 -1.98 27.82
CA THR A 173 18.86 -1.93 28.53
C THR A 173 17.66 -2.27 27.66
N PHE A 174 17.78 -2.20 26.33
CA PHE A 174 16.72 -2.62 25.40
C PHE A 174 16.68 -4.13 25.17
N TRP A 175 17.60 -4.87 25.78
CA TRP A 175 17.74 -6.32 25.63
C TRP A 175 17.73 -7.03 26.98
N SER A 176 17.34 -6.35 28.05
CA SER A 176 17.46 -6.85 29.42
C SER A 176 16.14 -7.24 30.06
N SER A 177 15.02 -7.25 29.32
CA SER A 177 13.68 -7.53 29.86
C SER A 177 12.90 -8.51 28.97
N PHE A 178 12.54 -9.67 29.49
CA PHE A 178 11.99 -10.79 28.72
C PHE A 178 10.69 -11.32 29.33
N SER A 179 9.66 -11.54 28.50
CA SER A 179 8.47 -12.31 28.85
C SER A 179 8.42 -13.58 28.01
N LEU A 180 8.41 -14.73 28.70
CA LEU A 180 8.37 -16.06 28.12
C LEU A 180 7.08 -16.76 28.55
N ALA A 181 6.18 -16.98 27.61
CA ALA A 181 4.94 -17.72 27.83
C ALA A 181 4.89 -18.96 26.92
N PHE A 182 5.13 -20.13 27.52
CA PHE A 182 5.14 -21.40 26.80
C PHE A 182 3.97 -22.28 27.26
N SER A 183 2.98 -22.46 26.39
CA SER A 183 1.86 -23.36 26.68
C SER A 183 2.16 -24.84 26.40
N ALA A 184 3.30 -25.15 25.76
CA ALA A 184 3.86 -26.48 25.51
C ALA A 184 5.34 -26.36 25.07
N PRO A 185 6.16 -27.42 25.20
CA PRO A 185 7.55 -27.40 24.71
C PRO A 185 7.60 -27.23 23.18
N PRO A 186 8.47 -26.35 22.65
CA PRO A 186 8.66 -26.19 21.20
C PRO A 186 9.20 -27.47 20.56
N ASN A 187 8.99 -27.65 19.25
CA ASN A 187 9.69 -28.70 18.51
C ASN A 187 11.17 -28.33 18.33
N ALA A 188 12.04 -29.32 18.06
CA ALA A 188 13.49 -29.13 18.05
C ALA A 188 13.99 -28.02 17.09
N GLU A 189 13.37 -27.86 15.93
CA GLU A 189 13.71 -26.80 14.96
C GLU A 189 13.40 -25.40 15.52
N ARG A 190 12.19 -25.20 16.06
CA ARG A 190 11.80 -23.90 16.63
C ARG A 190 12.53 -23.60 17.92
N GLU A 191 12.86 -24.61 18.71
CA GLU A 191 13.71 -24.48 19.88
C GLU A 191 15.09 -23.94 19.50
N THR A 192 15.66 -24.40 18.39
CA THR A 192 16.95 -23.93 17.88
C THR A 192 16.88 -22.46 17.46
N GLU A 193 15.86 -22.06 16.70
CA GLU A 193 15.67 -20.66 16.27
C GLU A 193 15.45 -19.72 17.47
N LEU A 194 14.63 -20.18 18.43
CA LEU A 194 14.33 -19.43 19.65
C LEU A 194 15.58 -19.24 20.50
N ASN A 195 16.37 -20.30 20.70
CA ASN A 195 17.61 -20.25 21.45
C ASN A 195 18.64 -19.34 20.76
N ALA A 196 18.70 -19.34 19.42
CA ALA A 196 19.56 -18.42 18.69
C ALA A 196 19.15 -16.96 18.94
N LEU A 197 17.85 -16.64 18.86
CA LEU A 197 17.36 -15.29 19.13
C LEU A 197 17.58 -14.86 20.58
N LEU A 198 17.29 -15.74 21.54
CA LEU A 198 17.52 -15.47 22.97
C LEU A 198 18.99 -15.25 23.26
N SER A 199 19.87 -16.09 22.69
CA SER A 199 21.33 -15.93 22.78
C SER A 199 21.78 -14.57 22.24
N ASP A 200 21.25 -14.16 21.09
CA ASP A 200 21.54 -12.85 20.51
C ASP A 200 21.09 -11.71 21.43
N CYS A 201 19.89 -11.80 22.03
CA CYS A 201 19.39 -10.78 22.95
C CYS A 201 20.23 -10.72 24.24
N LEU A 202 20.54 -11.87 24.84
CA LEU A 202 21.39 -11.96 26.03
C LEU A 202 22.81 -11.46 25.77
N SER A 203 23.37 -11.69 24.58
CA SER A 203 24.67 -11.14 24.22
C SER A 203 24.66 -9.60 24.19
N ARG A 204 23.52 -9.00 23.85
CA ARG A 204 23.34 -7.55 23.73
C ARG A 204 23.04 -6.87 25.06
N SER A 205 22.47 -7.59 26.03
CA SER A 205 22.17 -7.06 27.36
C SER A 205 23.42 -6.77 28.20
N LYS A 206 24.56 -7.39 27.86
CA LYS A 206 25.85 -7.22 28.55
C LYS A 206 25.69 -7.44 30.06
N ASP A 207 26.20 -6.52 30.87
CA ASP A 207 26.13 -6.57 32.34
C ASP A 207 24.86 -5.93 32.91
N THR A 208 23.85 -5.65 32.07
CA THR A 208 22.59 -5.04 32.54
C THR A 208 21.78 -6.06 33.34
N PRO A 209 21.21 -5.68 34.50
CA PRO A 209 20.33 -6.56 35.26
C PRO A 209 19.20 -7.10 34.37
N LEU A 210 19.05 -8.43 34.36
CA LEU A 210 18.00 -9.09 33.60
C LEU A 210 16.70 -9.11 34.40
N ASP A 211 15.62 -8.73 33.73
CA ASP A 211 14.25 -8.91 34.19
C ASP A 211 13.61 -10.03 33.35
N LEU A 212 13.24 -11.12 34.01
CA LEU A 212 12.72 -12.31 33.36
C LEU A 212 11.38 -12.68 34.00
N HIS A 213 10.35 -12.68 33.17
CA HIS A 213 9.03 -13.18 33.53
C HIS A 213 8.74 -14.46 32.75
N SER A 214 8.40 -15.54 33.47
CA SER A 214 7.97 -16.80 32.89
C SER A 214 6.57 -17.15 33.39
N GLN A 215 5.61 -17.33 32.48
CA GLN A 215 4.26 -17.81 32.77
C GLN A 215 4.07 -19.28 32.36
#